data_AF-A0A1B7TD98-F1
#
_entry.id   AF-A0A1B7TD98-F1
#
_cell.length_a   1.000
_cell.length_b   1.000
_cell.length_c   1.000
_cell.angle_alpha   90.00
_cell.angle_beta   90.00
_cell.angle_gamma   90.00
#
_symmetry.space_group_name_H-M   'P 1'
#
loop_
_entity.id
_entity.type
_entity.pdbx_description
1 polymer ?
#
loop_
_entity_poly.entity_id
_entity_poly.type
_entity_poly.pdbx_seq_one_letter_code
_entity_poly.pdbx_strand_id
1 'polypeptide(L)'
;MSKHISITTAVNPPYIPTKTIKHLIQLKLFNNDNEVHSLIIKIDLKHTLKLIIRRYRLSLATLPVALISIIFLFQIRGFANSGNFSGLGDSLRRTCSFITYWGPVLCTIIEMLLQFDIIKLLLNFVDCVKVNDNLFNKSYSKFQKNEFLGNGSLSLDSIFIDYLVLMLSLGLVMLLGGLILLVENLITKCKKNETYETTNDESKEKISKSSLKQILSLGRVIKFFILIVAVFFYVPYQLVFTLLTISHLFYVIFLFISSSSKINNKNTIEFNKTVLLMMLSILPICIPIVVVFLHNFAVNWKTPFRSHHNVLAIFPIISLVFCLQNGMMLKQEKNFNFRSTCFLLAYICFFGILFGVRNTYFIYHLFNLLACTLCIGMF
;
A
#
# COMPACT_ATOMS: atom_id res chain seq x y z
N MET A 1 -25.98 -43.57 5.21
CA MET A 1 -25.68 -42.28 4.54
C MET A 1 -25.05 -41.35 5.56
N SER A 2 -23.72 -41.14 5.49
CA SER A 2 -23.02 -40.20 6.38
C SER A 2 -23.42 -38.77 6.02
N LYS A 3 -24.26 -38.14 6.85
CA LYS A 3 -24.62 -36.73 6.69
C LYS A 3 -23.39 -35.89 7.05
N HIS A 4 -22.80 -35.22 6.05
CA HIS A 4 -21.63 -34.37 6.23
C HIS A 4 -22.05 -33.03 6.85
N ILE A 5 -21.50 -32.71 8.02
CA ILE A 5 -21.68 -31.42 8.68
C ILE A 5 -20.48 -30.53 8.31
N SER A 6 -20.71 -29.44 7.59
CA SER A 6 -19.65 -28.50 7.21
C SER A 6 -19.51 -27.39 8.25
N ILE A 7 -18.37 -27.32 8.93
CA ILE A 7 -18.02 -26.20 9.81
C ILE A 7 -17.56 -25.04 8.92
N THR A 8 -18.26 -23.91 9.01
CA THR A 8 -17.85 -22.68 8.31
C THR A 8 -17.37 -21.65 9.33
N THR A 9 -16.12 -21.28 9.22
CA THR A 9 -15.48 -20.21 9.99
C THR A 9 -15.76 -18.88 9.27
N ALA A 10 -16.22 -17.87 10.01
CA ALA A 10 -16.60 -16.52 9.53
C ALA A 10 -17.82 -16.46 8.59
N VAL A 11 -19.03 -16.60 9.15
CA VAL A 11 -20.28 -16.47 8.39
C VAL A 11 -20.65 -15.00 8.09
N ASN A 12 -20.24 -14.04 8.93
CA ASN A 12 -20.73 -12.66 8.80
C ASN A 12 -19.71 -11.69 8.19
N PRO A 13 -20.15 -10.84 7.25
CA PRO A 13 -19.32 -9.78 6.68
C PRO A 13 -18.90 -8.76 7.76
N PRO A 14 -17.66 -8.26 7.72
CA PRO A 14 -17.20 -7.19 8.60
C PRO A 14 -18.02 -5.92 8.26
N TYR A 15 -18.25 -5.08 9.28
CA TYR A 15 -18.94 -3.79 9.14
C TYR A 15 -20.47 -3.85 8.93
N ILE A 16 -21.11 -5.01 9.05
CA ILE A 16 -22.59 -5.09 9.08
C ILE A 16 -23.08 -5.12 10.53
N PRO A 17 -24.03 -4.24 10.92
CA PRO A 17 -24.63 -4.29 12.25
C PRO A 17 -25.39 -5.61 12.42
N THR A 18 -24.87 -6.49 13.26
CA THR A 18 -25.54 -7.75 13.63
C THR A 18 -25.93 -7.70 15.10
N LYS A 19 -27.17 -8.08 15.41
CA LYS A 19 -27.61 -8.23 16.80
C LYS A 19 -26.81 -9.39 17.40
N THR A 20 -25.98 -9.08 18.38
CA THR A 20 -25.38 -9.99 19.38
C THR A 20 -24.54 -11.15 18.82
N ILE A 21 -23.29 -10.88 18.45
CA ILE A 21 -22.31 -11.93 18.18
C ILE A 21 -21.08 -11.70 19.05
N LYS A 22 -20.91 -12.56 20.07
CA LYS A 22 -19.78 -12.50 21.01
C LYS A 22 -18.49 -13.11 20.45
N HIS A 23 -18.59 -14.07 19.52
CA HIS A 23 -17.46 -14.82 18.97
C HIS A 23 -17.46 -14.80 17.44
N LEU A 24 -16.27 -14.59 16.84
CA LEU A 24 -16.08 -14.53 15.39
C LEU A 24 -16.23 -15.92 14.73
N ILE A 25 -15.98 -16.97 15.51
CA ILE A 25 -16.13 -18.38 15.14
C ILE A 25 -17.40 -18.89 15.82
N GLN A 26 -18.40 -19.28 15.02
CA GLN A 26 -19.64 -19.88 15.52
C GLN A 26 -19.77 -21.29 14.97
N LEU A 27 -19.89 -22.26 15.87
CA LEU A 27 -20.31 -23.61 15.52
C LEU A 27 -21.84 -23.64 15.52
N LYS A 28 -22.44 -23.70 14.33
CA LYS A 28 -23.88 -23.90 14.19
C LYS A 28 -24.15 -25.36 13.84
N LEU A 29 -24.84 -26.06 14.73
CA LEU A 29 -25.34 -27.41 14.52
C LEU A 29 -26.78 -27.32 14.02
N PHE A 30 -27.00 -27.69 12.77
CA PHE A 30 -28.35 -27.89 12.24
C PHE A 30 -28.65 -29.38 12.30
N ASN A 31 -29.53 -29.78 13.22
CA ASN A 31 -30.00 -31.15 13.32
C ASN A 31 -31.53 -31.14 13.31
N ASN A 32 -32.12 -31.91 12.40
CA ASN A 32 -33.57 -32.03 12.27
C ASN A 32 -34.14 -33.16 13.15
N ASP A 33 -33.31 -34.11 13.59
CA ASP A 33 -33.73 -35.26 14.38
C ASP A 33 -33.09 -35.20 15.78
N ASN A 34 -33.84 -35.41 16.85
CA ASN A 34 -33.39 -35.20 18.24
C ASN A 34 -32.31 -36.18 18.75
N GLU A 35 -31.78 -37.07 17.91
CA GLU A 35 -30.77 -38.06 18.31
C GLU A 35 -29.51 -37.99 17.43
N VAL A 36 -28.35 -37.86 18.07
CA VAL A 36 -27.03 -37.76 17.41
C VAL A 36 -26.23 -39.02 17.73
N HIS A 37 -26.15 -39.97 16.81
CA HIS A 37 -25.43 -41.23 17.03
C HIS A 37 -23.91 -41.16 16.76
N SER A 38 -23.45 -40.27 15.88
CA SER A 38 -22.01 -39.99 15.71
C SER A 38 -21.79 -38.68 14.96
N LEU A 39 -20.80 -37.92 15.39
CA LEU A 39 -20.46 -36.61 14.81
C LEU A 39 -19.00 -36.66 14.35
N ILE A 40 -18.79 -36.64 13.03
CA ILE A 40 -17.45 -36.61 12.43
C ILE A 40 -17.15 -35.16 12.02
N ILE A 41 -16.31 -34.50 12.81
CA ILE A 41 -15.83 -33.14 12.53
C ILE A 41 -14.69 -33.24 11.52
N LYS A 42 -14.90 -32.73 10.30
CA LYS A 42 -13.83 -32.50 9.33
C LYS A 42 -13.58 -31.01 9.17
N ILE A 43 -12.36 -30.56 9.46
CA ILE A 43 -11.95 -29.17 9.27
C ILE A 43 -11.51 -29.01 7.82
N ASP A 44 -12.29 -28.29 7.01
CA ASP A 44 -11.87 -27.90 5.66
C ASP A 44 -11.02 -26.64 5.72
N LEU A 45 -9.69 -26.84 5.81
CA LEU A 45 -8.70 -25.77 5.85
C LEU A 45 -8.73 -24.92 4.57
N LYS A 46 -8.95 -25.53 3.40
CA LYS A 46 -8.95 -24.84 2.11
C LYS A 46 -10.14 -23.89 2.01
N HIS A 47 -11.33 -24.37 2.38
CA HIS A 47 -12.53 -23.54 2.39
C HIS A 47 -12.45 -22.42 3.43
N THR A 48 -11.94 -22.72 4.63
CA THR A 48 -11.70 -21.74 5.70
C THR A 48 -10.78 -20.61 5.25
N LEU A 49 -9.62 -20.94 4.66
CA LEU A 49 -8.65 -19.95 4.18
C LEU A 49 -9.24 -19.07 3.06
N LYS A 50 -10.04 -19.66 2.15
CA LYS A 50 -10.75 -18.92 1.10
C LYS A 50 -11.73 -17.89 1.68
N LEU A 51 -12.47 -18.25 2.73
CA LEU A 51 -13.41 -17.33 3.40
C LEU A 51 -12.68 -16.18 4.09
N ILE A 52 -11.57 -16.46 4.78
CA ILE A 52 -10.74 -15.44 5.44
C ILE A 52 -10.20 -14.44 4.42
N ILE A 53 -9.61 -14.90 3.31
CA ILE A 53 -9.11 -14.02 2.24
C ILE A 53 -10.24 -13.17 1.68
N ARG A 54 -11.40 -13.76 1.36
CA ARG A 54 -12.55 -13.01 0.83
C ARG A 54 -13.03 -11.94 1.81
N ARG A 55 -13.00 -12.23 3.11
CA ARG A 55 -13.40 -11.33 4.19
C ARG A 55 -12.43 -10.16 4.37
N TYR A 56 -11.13 -10.44 4.41
CA TYR A 56 -10.09 -9.46 4.76
C TYR A 56 -9.31 -8.92 3.56
N ARG A 57 -9.76 -9.18 2.33
CA ARG A 57 -9.09 -8.74 1.08
C ARG A 57 -8.74 -7.25 1.05
N LEU A 58 -9.59 -6.39 1.59
CA LEU A 58 -9.36 -4.94 1.62
C LEU A 58 -8.25 -4.59 2.62
N SER A 59 -8.19 -5.28 3.76
CA SER A 59 -7.10 -5.15 4.72
C SER A 59 -5.76 -5.59 4.15
N LEU A 60 -5.76 -6.64 3.32
CA LEU A 60 -4.55 -7.08 2.60
C LEU A 60 -4.08 -6.08 1.54
N ALA A 61 -4.90 -5.08 1.18
CA ALA A 61 -4.49 -3.97 0.31
C ALA A 61 -4.04 -2.75 1.12
N THR A 62 -4.64 -2.47 2.28
CA THR A 62 -4.38 -1.23 3.05
C THR A 62 -3.25 -1.35 4.06
N LEU A 63 -3.16 -2.47 4.78
CA LEU A 63 -2.10 -2.68 5.78
C LEU A 63 -0.70 -2.66 5.17
N PRO A 64 -0.43 -3.24 3.98
CA PRO A 64 0.88 -3.10 3.34
C PRO A 64 1.31 -1.64 3.16
N VAL A 65 0.38 -0.77 2.77
CA VAL A 65 0.65 0.67 2.59
C VAL A 65 1.00 1.33 3.92
N ALA A 66 0.32 0.95 5.01
CA ALA A 66 0.64 1.43 6.35
C ALA A 66 2.05 0.99 6.79
N LEU A 67 2.39 -0.29 6.59
CA LEU A 67 3.71 -0.83 6.91
C LEU A 67 4.83 -0.16 6.10
N ILE A 68 4.62 0.06 4.81
CA ILE A 68 5.59 0.77 3.95
C ILE A 68 5.73 2.23 4.39
N SER A 69 4.65 2.86 4.85
CA SER A 69 4.72 4.23 5.38
C SER A 69 5.59 4.32 6.64
N ILE A 70 5.55 3.31 7.52
CA ILE A 70 6.46 3.19 8.67
C ILE A 70 7.91 3.03 8.21
N ILE A 71 8.17 2.12 7.26
CA ILE A 71 9.50 1.90 6.68
C ILE A 71 10.06 3.21 6.14
N PHE A 72 9.26 3.92 5.35
CA PHE A 72 9.66 5.16 4.71
C PHE A 72 9.91 6.27 5.73
N LEU A 73 9.08 6.36 6.77
CA LEU A 73 9.27 7.30 7.88
C LEU A 73 10.61 7.06 8.60
N PHE A 74 10.96 5.81 8.87
CA PHE A 74 12.25 5.46 9.48
C PHE A 74 13.41 5.81 8.56
N GLN A 75 13.31 5.56 7.26
CA GLN A 75 14.36 5.90 6.30
C GLN A 75 14.57 7.41 6.16
N ILE A 76 13.49 8.20 6.05
CA ILE A 76 13.56 9.66 5.96
C ILE A 76 14.16 10.28 7.24
N ARG A 77 13.73 9.80 8.42
CA ARG A 77 14.30 10.25 9.70
C ARG A 77 15.77 9.87 9.85
N GLY A 78 16.13 8.65 9.43
CA GLY A 78 17.51 8.20 9.39
C GLY A 78 18.35 9.10 8.49
N PHE A 79 17.88 9.36 7.27
CA PHE A 79 18.55 10.21 6.28
C PHE A 79 18.76 11.65 6.79
N ALA A 80 17.76 12.26 7.42
CA ALA A 80 17.89 13.60 7.97
C ALA A 80 18.92 13.72 9.12
N ASN A 81 19.22 12.62 9.81
CA ASN A 81 20.19 12.61 10.90
C ASN A 81 21.60 12.20 10.43
N SER A 82 21.72 11.23 9.55
CA SER A 82 23.01 10.64 9.15
C SER A 82 23.52 11.08 7.77
N GLY A 83 22.66 11.66 6.93
CA GLY A 83 22.94 11.94 5.52
C GLY A 83 22.96 10.70 4.62
N ASN A 84 22.80 9.51 5.20
CA ASN A 84 22.79 8.24 4.47
C ASN A 84 21.39 7.62 4.50
N PHE A 85 20.84 7.35 3.31
CA PHE A 85 19.54 6.73 3.19
C PHE A 85 19.69 5.23 3.47
N SER A 86 18.98 4.76 4.50
CA SER A 86 19.05 3.35 4.91
C SER A 86 18.57 2.44 3.79
N GLY A 87 19.32 1.37 3.52
CA GLY A 87 18.98 0.40 2.48
C GLY A 87 17.60 -0.20 2.70
N LEU A 88 16.89 -0.48 1.61
CA LEU A 88 15.55 -1.06 1.66
C LEU A 88 15.56 -2.42 2.39
N GLY A 89 16.55 -3.27 2.11
CA GLY A 89 16.69 -4.58 2.75
C GLY A 89 16.87 -4.50 4.28
N ASP A 90 17.70 -3.60 4.77
CA ASP A 90 17.89 -3.40 6.22
C ASP A 90 16.61 -2.89 6.88
N SER A 91 15.91 -1.97 6.22
CA SER A 91 14.69 -1.36 6.72
C SER A 91 13.53 -2.37 6.76
N LEU A 92 13.43 -3.23 5.75
CA LEU A 92 12.50 -4.38 5.71
C LEU A 92 12.79 -5.37 6.83
N ARG A 93 14.07 -5.78 7.03
CA ARG A 93 14.46 -6.72 8.09
C ARG A 93 14.14 -6.18 9.49
N ARG A 94 14.45 -4.91 9.76
CA ARG A 94 14.14 -4.25 11.04
C ARG A 94 12.64 -4.23 11.30
N THR A 95 11.85 -3.87 10.29
CA THR A 95 10.39 -3.80 10.40
C THR A 95 9.78 -5.18 10.59
N CYS A 96 10.29 -6.20 9.89
CA CYS A 96 9.88 -7.59 10.05
C CYS A 96 10.13 -8.10 11.47
N SER A 97 11.34 -7.89 12.01
CA SER A 97 11.68 -8.29 13.38
C SER A 97 10.81 -7.57 14.41
N PHE A 98 10.59 -6.27 14.24
CA PHE A 98 9.75 -5.47 15.13
C PHE A 98 8.30 -5.96 15.15
N ILE A 99 7.68 -6.17 13.98
CA ILE A 99 6.28 -6.60 13.89
C ILE A 99 6.10 -8.04 14.34
N THR A 100 7.07 -8.93 14.07
CA THR A 100 6.98 -10.33 14.52
C THR A 100 7.00 -10.43 16.05
N TYR A 101 7.81 -9.61 16.72
CA TYR A 101 7.91 -9.64 18.19
C TYR A 101 6.82 -8.80 18.88
N TRP A 102 6.60 -7.56 18.42
CA TRP A 102 5.67 -6.62 19.06
C TRP A 102 4.27 -6.62 18.45
N GLY A 103 4.05 -7.25 17.30
CA GLY A 103 2.78 -7.26 16.58
C GLY A 103 1.58 -7.73 17.40
N PRO A 104 1.64 -8.86 18.13
CA PRO A 104 0.53 -9.30 18.97
C PRO A 104 0.18 -8.27 20.05
N VAL A 105 1.20 -7.66 20.67
CA VAL A 105 1.04 -6.62 21.69
C VAL A 105 0.42 -5.35 21.10
N LEU A 106 0.81 -4.98 19.88
CA LEU A 106 0.20 -3.83 19.19
C LEU A 106 -1.27 -4.10 18.86
N CYS A 107 -1.61 -5.29 18.37
CA CYS A 107 -3.00 -5.68 18.11
C CYS A 107 -3.84 -5.67 19.38
N THR A 108 -3.33 -6.21 20.50
CA THR A 108 -4.06 -6.20 21.78
C THR A 108 -4.28 -4.79 22.30
N ILE A 109 -3.25 -3.93 22.25
CA ILE A 109 -3.37 -2.53 22.68
C ILE A 109 -4.39 -1.79 21.81
N ILE A 110 -4.35 -1.94 20.49
CA ILE A 110 -5.31 -1.30 19.58
C ILE A 110 -6.74 -1.77 19.89
N GLU A 111 -6.98 -3.07 20.01
CA GLU A 111 -8.31 -3.62 20.33
C GLU A 111 -8.80 -3.22 21.73
N MET A 112 -7.89 -3.04 22.69
CA MET A 112 -8.21 -2.54 24.03
C MET A 112 -8.59 -1.06 24.00
N LEU A 113 -7.82 -0.24 23.27
CA LEU A 113 -8.11 1.19 23.09
C LEU A 113 -9.45 1.42 22.39
N LEU A 114 -9.78 0.61 21.38
CA LEU A 114 -11.03 0.68 20.64
C LEU A 114 -12.26 0.29 21.46
N GLN A 115 -12.13 -0.24 22.68
CA GLN A 115 -13.29 -0.48 23.54
C GLN A 115 -13.81 0.79 24.21
N PHE A 116 -12.92 1.75 24.49
CA PHE A 116 -13.30 2.98 25.18
C PHE A 116 -14.10 3.91 24.26
N ASP A 117 -15.29 4.31 24.72
CA ASP A 117 -16.18 5.17 23.92
C ASP A 117 -15.59 6.56 23.67
N ILE A 118 -14.77 7.08 24.58
CA ILE A 118 -14.03 8.35 24.41
C ILE A 118 -13.09 8.25 23.20
N ILE A 119 -12.40 7.11 23.04
CA ILE A 119 -11.46 6.90 21.94
C ILE A 119 -12.23 6.81 20.62
N LYS A 120 -13.37 6.11 20.57
CA LYS A 120 -14.24 6.09 19.38
C LYS A 120 -14.74 7.48 19.01
N LEU A 121 -15.11 8.31 19.99
CA LEU A 121 -15.54 9.68 19.74
C LEU A 121 -14.42 10.54 19.15
N LEU A 122 -13.19 10.41 19.68
CA LEU A 122 -12.01 11.08 19.11
C LEU A 122 -11.70 10.57 17.70
N LEU A 123 -11.77 9.26 17.46
CA LEU A 123 -11.55 8.66 16.15
C LEU A 123 -12.58 9.14 15.11
N ASN A 124 -13.85 9.26 15.50
CA ASN A 124 -14.90 9.81 14.65
C ASN A 124 -14.70 11.31 14.32
N PHE A 125 -14.00 12.05 15.18
CA PHE A 125 -13.62 13.44 14.90
C PHE A 125 -12.47 13.50 13.89
N VAL A 126 -11.48 12.60 14.01
CA VAL A 126 -10.32 12.52 13.11
C VAL A 126 -10.68 11.93 11.75
N ASP A 127 -11.75 11.15 11.66
CA ASP A 127 -12.24 10.60 10.40
C ASP A 127 -12.77 11.71 9.48
N CYS A 128 -11.89 12.23 8.63
CA CYS A 128 -12.20 13.24 7.63
C CYS A 128 -13.12 12.69 6.52
N VAL A 129 -13.18 11.37 6.35
CA VAL A 129 -13.94 10.69 5.30
C VAL A 129 -15.22 10.17 5.92
N LYS A 130 -16.03 11.11 6.43
CA LYS A 130 -17.39 10.84 6.90
C LYS A 130 -18.25 10.42 5.70
N VAL A 131 -18.09 9.19 5.24
CA VAL A 131 -19.04 8.57 4.31
C VAL A 131 -20.29 8.26 5.11
N ASN A 132 -21.07 9.30 5.36
CA ASN A 132 -22.51 9.25 5.59
C ASN A 132 -23.04 8.12 6.51
N ASP A 133 -22.34 7.82 7.59
CA ASP A 133 -22.93 7.02 8.66
C ASP A 133 -23.86 7.94 9.43
N ASN A 134 -25.16 7.73 9.24
CA ASN A 134 -26.29 8.32 9.96
C ASN A 134 -25.95 8.79 11.39
N LEU A 135 -25.40 10.01 11.52
CA LEU A 135 -25.10 10.69 12.79
C LEU A 135 -26.34 10.75 13.72
N PHE A 136 -27.52 10.56 13.14
CA PHE A 136 -28.82 10.61 13.81
C PHE A 136 -29.39 9.25 14.24
N ASN A 137 -28.77 8.13 13.88
CA ASN A 137 -29.30 6.80 14.23
C ASN A 137 -28.41 6.11 15.27
N LYS A 138 -28.50 6.56 16.54
CA LYS A 138 -27.79 5.98 17.71
C LYS A 138 -27.93 4.46 17.82
N SER A 139 -29.03 3.90 17.30
CA SER A 139 -29.29 2.46 17.28
C SER A 139 -28.36 1.71 16.32
N TYR A 140 -27.88 2.32 15.24
CA TYR A 140 -26.99 1.68 14.26
C TYR A 140 -25.51 1.84 14.64
N SER A 141 -25.12 3.02 15.15
CA SER A 141 -23.73 3.28 15.56
C SER A 141 -23.27 2.41 16.74
N LYS A 142 -24.18 1.93 17.58
CA LYS A 142 -23.85 1.06 18.73
C LYS A 142 -23.44 -0.37 18.33
N PHE A 143 -23.83 -0.84 17.15
CA PHE A 143 -23.58 -2.21 16.69
C PHE A 143 -22.58 -2.31 15.53
N GLN A 144 -22.23 -1.20 14.91
CA GLN A 144 -21.27 -1.15 13.81
C GLN A 144 -19.92 -0.68 14.35
N LYS A 145 -18.94 -1.59 14.44
CA LYS A 145 -17.55 -1.22 14.66
C LYS A 145 -16.90 -0.99 13.31
N ASN A 146 -16.52 0.26 13.06
CA ASN A 146 -16.00 0.72 11.77
C ASN A 146 -14.47 0.79 11.73
N GLU A 147 -13.83 0.55 12.87
CA GLU A 147 -12.40 0.76 13.06
C GLU A 147 -11.62 -0.57 12.99
N PHE A 148 -10.38 -0.45 12.51
CA PHE A 148 -9.40 -1.52 12.35
C PHE A 148 -9.88 -2.65 11.41
N LEU A 149 -10.25 -3.80 11.96
CA LEU A 149 -10.75 -4.96 11.21
C LEU A 149 -12.26 -5.20 11.39
N GLY A 150 -12.93 -4.32 12.13
CA GLY A 150 -14.38 -4.40 12.40
C GLY A 150 -14.75 -5.53 13.35
N ASN A 151 -13.83 -5.98 14.21
CA ASN A 151 -14.05 -7.06 15.14
C ASN A 151 -14.82 -6.57 16.38
N GLY A 152 -16.05 -7.07 16.55
CA GLY A 152 -17.00 -6.62 17.58
C GLY A 152 -16.61 -6.86 19.04
N SER A 153 -15.64 -7.73 19.34
CA SER A 153 -15.34 -8.16 20.71
C SER A 153 -13.84 -8.31 20.98
N LEU A 154 -13.44 -8.09 22.24
CA LEU A 154 -12.12 -8.46 22.77
C LEU A 154 -12.10 -9.96 23.04
N SER A 155 -12.03 -10.74 21.98
CA SER A 155 -11.89 -12.19 22.05
C SER A 155 -10.48 -12.58 21.64
N LEU A 156 -9.96 -13.70 22.16
CA LEU A 156 -8.69 -14.24 21.68
C LEU A 156 -8.75 -14.54 20.17
N ASP A 157 -9.91 -14.94 19.66
CA ASP A 157 -10.15 -15.21 18.24
C ASP A 157 -9.94 -13.97 17.37
N SER A 158 -10.41 -12.79 17.81
CA SER A 158 -10.22 -11.54 17.07
C SER A 158 -8.76 -11.13 17.05
N ILE A 159 -8.09 -11.09 18.21
CA ILE A 159 -6.67 -10.75 18.30
C ILE A 159 -5.81 -11.69 17.43
N PHE A 160 -6.11 -12.99 17.44
CA PHE A 160 -5.39 -13.97 16.62
C PHE A 160 -5.57 -13.70 15.13
N ILE A 161 -6.80 -13.43 14.69
CA ILE A 161 -7.08 -13.12 13.28
C ILE A 161 -6.43 -11.79 12.87
N ASP A 162 -6.45 -10.80 13.74
CA ASP A 162 -5.84 -9.49 13.49
C ASP A 162 -4.34 -9.59 13.32
N TYR A 163 -3.68 -10.35 14.21
CA TYR A 163 -2.27 -10.66 14.09
C TYR A 163 -1.96 -11.48 12.83
N LEU A 164 -2.80 -12.46 12.48
CA LEU A 164 -2.64 -13.26 11.27
C LEU A 164 -2.71 -12.39 10.00
N VAL A 165 -3.68 -11.48 9.93
CA VAL A 165 -3.83 -10.55 8.80
C VAL A 165 -2.65 -9.57 8.74
N LEU A 166 -2.16 -9.09 9.89
CA LEU A 166 -0.96 -8.27 9.98
C LEU A 166 0.28 -9.03 9.45
N MET A 167 0.48 -10.29 9.85
CA MET A 167 1.59 -11.11 9.38
C MET A 167 1.50 -11.43 7.88
N LEU A 168 0.30 -11.70 7.35
CA LEU A 168 0.10 -11.85 5.91
C LEU A 168 0.44 -10.56 5.16
N SER A 169 0.02 -9.40 5.69
CA SER A 169 0.34 -8.11 5.08
C SER A 169 1.85 -7.80 5.11
N LEU A 170 2.54 -8.14 6.20
CA LEU A 170 3.99 -8.07 6.31
C LEU A 170 4.66 -8.99 5.28
N GLY A 171 4.17 -10.22 5.14
CA GLY A 171 4.64 -11.16 4.12
C GLY A 171 4.53 -10.60 2.71
N LEU A 172 3.42 -9.92 2.38
CA LEU A 172 3.26 -9.24 1.09
C LEU A 172 4.28 -8.10 0.89
N VAL A 173 4.52 -7.28 1.92
CA VAL A 173 5.54 -6.21 1.85
C VAL A 173 6.94 -6.79 1.67
N MET A 174 7.27 -7.86 2.39
CA MET A 174 8.56 -8.56 2.27
C MET A 174 8.72 -9.21 0.89
N LEU A 175 7.64 -9.77 0.32
CA LEU A 175 7.65 -10.33 -1.02
C LEU A 175 7.89 -9.23 -2.06
N LEU A 176 7.13 -8.14 -2.04
CA LEU A 176 7.29 -7.03 -2.98
C LEU A 176 8.67 -6.38 -2.88
N GLY A 177 9.13 -6.09 -1.66
CA GLY A 177 10.48 -5.54 -1.43
C GLY A 177 11.58 -6.51 -1.80
N GLY A 178 11.39 -7.81 -1.52
CA GLY A 178 12.29 -8.89 -1.90
C GLY A 178 12.42 -9.03 -3.42
N LEU A 179 11.34 -8.89 -4.17
CA LEU A 179 11.37 -8.89 -5.64
C LEU A 179 12.20 -7.72 -6.18
N ILE A 180 12.07 -6.52 -5.62
CA ILE A 180 12.88 -5.35 -6.04
C ILE A 180 14.37 -5.62 -5.79
N LEU A 181 14.73 -6.16 -4.62
CA LEU A 181 16.12 -6.51 -4.28
C LEU A 181 16.66 -7.68 -5.11
N LEU A 182 15.81 -8.64 -5.46
CA LEU A 182 16.17 -9.75 -6.34
C LEU A 182 16.53 -9.24 -7.73
N VAL A 183 15.72 -8.33 -8.30
CA VAL A 183 16.01 -7.70 -9.60
C VAL A 183 17.32 -6.93 -9.57
N GLU A 184 17.58 -6.15 -8.52
CA GLU A 184 18.87 -5.48 -8.33
C GLU A 184 20.05 -6.46 -8.27
N ASN A 185 19.91 -7.53 -7.50
CA ASN A 185 20.95 -8.56 -7.36
C ASN A 185 21.22 -9.28 -8.69
N LEU A 186 20.20 -9.52 -9.51
CA LEU A 186 20.37 -10.10 -10.84
C LEU A 186 21.15 -9.14 -11.76
N ILE A 187 20.78 -7.87 -11.81
CA ILE A 187 21.44 -6.87 -12.67
C ILE A 187 22.89 -6.63 -12.25
N THR A 188 23.15 -6.55 -10.94
CA THR A 188 24.52 -6.37 -10.44
C THR A 188 25.42 -7.58 -10.72
N LYS A 189 24.86 -8.81 -10.70
CA LYS A 189 25.58 -10.02 -11.16
C LYS A 189 25.87 -9.97 -12.65
N CYS A 190 24.89 -9.60 -13.49
CA CYS A 190 25.10 -9.49 -14.94
C CYS A 190 26.22 -8.51 -15.30
N LYS A 191 26.24 -7.33 -14.66
CA LYS A 191 27.30 -6.33 -14.86
C LYS A 191 28.69 -6.83 -14.52
N LYS A 192 28.84 -7.52 -13.38
CA LYS A 192 30.14 -8.02 -12.94
C LYS A 192 30.76 -8.94 -13.98
N ASN A 193 29.95 -9.75 -14.65
CA ASN A 193 30.41 -10.62 -15.73
C ASN A 193 30.88 -9.82 -16.96
N GLU A 194 30.18 -8.75 -17.34
CA GLU A 194 30.58 -7.89 -18.48
C GLU A 194 31.83 -7.04 -18.19
N THR A 195 32.04 -6.61 -16.94
CA THR A 195 33.17 -5.71 -16.61
C THR A 195 34.52 -6.43 -16.59
N TYR A 196 34.55 -7.77 -16.67
CA TYR A 196 35.79 -8.53 -16.82
C TYR A 196 36.36 -8.47 -18.26
N GLU A 197 35.62 -7.98 -19.26
CA GLU A 197 36.05 -8.01 -20.66
C GLU A 197 36.42 -6.64 -21.29
N THR A 198 36.20 -5.50 -20.62
CA THR A 198 36.41 -4.19 -21.27
C THR A 198 36.99 -3.12 -20.34
N THR A 199 38.28 -3.25 -20.02
CA THR A 199 39.12 -2.13 -19.57
C THR A 199 39.77 -1.49 -20.80
N ASN A 200 39.16 -0.49 -21.46
CA ASN A 200 39.87 0.47 -22.35
C ASN A 200 39.06 1.64 -22.98
N ASP A 201 37.81 1.96 -22.59
CA ASP A 201 37.01 2.99 -23.32
C ASP A 201 36.42 4.12 -22.45
N GLU A 202 37.19 4.64 -21.48
CA GLU A 202 36.70 5.70 -20.56
C GLU A 202 36.57 7.12 -21.20
N SER A 203 37.03 7.32 -22.44
CA SER A 203 37.11 8.67 -23.04
C SER A 203 36.00 9.03 -24.03
N LYS A 204 35.29 8.06 -24.65
CA LYS A 204 34.24 8.33 -25.65
C LYS A 204 32.81 8.46 -25.07
N GLU A 205 32.55 7.96 -23.87
CA GLU A 205 31.20 7.98 -23.27
C GLU A 205 30.76 9.34 -22.71
N LYS A 206 31.68 10.27 -22.40
CA LYS A 206 31.32 11.52 -21.72
C LYS A 206 30.61 12.55 -22.61
N ILE A 207 30.85 12.53 -23.93
CA ILE A 207 30.30 13.52 -24.87
C ILE A 207 28.89 13.14 -25.37
N SER A 208 28.58 11.84 -25.47
CA SER A 208 27.24 11.33 -25.85
C SER A 208 26.20 11.40 -24.71
N LYS A 209 26.65 11.30 -23.45
CA LYS A 209 25.75 11.30 -22.28
C LYS A 209 25.14 12.66 -21.96
N SER A 210 25.66 13.79 -22.46
CA SER A 210 25.12 15.13 -22.19
C SER A 210 23.98 15.52 -23.15
N SER A 211 24.13 15.25 -24.46
CA SER A 211 23.13 15.54 -25.49
C SER A 211 21.89 14.63 -25.38
N LEU A 212 22.07 13.34 -25.03
CA LEU A 212 20.97 12.44 -24.70
C LEU A 212 20.22 12.88 -23.43
N LYS A 213 20.91 13.44 -22.43
CA LYS A 213 20.27 13.96 -21.20
C LYS A 213 19.35 15.16 -21.49
N GLN A 214 19.71 15.98 -22.46
CA GLN A 214 18.94 17.15 -22.89
C GLN A 214 17.76 16.79 -23.82
N ILE A 215 17.93 15.85 -24.74
CA ILE A 215 16.83 15.37 -25.59
C ILE A 215 15.83 14.52 -24.79
N LEU A 216 16.30 13.76 -23.79
CA LEU A 216 15.40 13.05 -22.86
C LEU A 216 14.58 14.00 -21.97
N SER A 217 15.00 15.24 -21.70
CA SER A 217 14.22 16.14 -20.83
C SER A 217 13.00 16.72 -21.54
N LEU A 218 13.13 17.17 -22.79
CA LEU A 218 12.01 17.74 -23.56
C LEU A 218 10.95 16.68 -23.88
N GLY A 219 11.38 15.48 -24.31
CA GLY A 219 10.46 14.37 -24.58
C GLY A 219 9.71 13.89 -23.34
N ARG A 220 10.33 13.95 -22.14
CA ARG A 220 9.64 13.66 -20.88
C ARG A 220 8.60 14.72 -20.54
N VAL A 221 8.94 16.00 -20.66
CA VAL A 221 7.98 17.11 -20.41
C VAL A 221 6.76 16.95 -21.31
N ILE A 222 6.95 16.67 -22.59
CA ILE A 222 5.86 16.42 -23.55
C ILE A 222 5.00 15.22 -23.10
N LYS A 223 5.62 14.11 -22.70
CA LYS A 223 4.88 12.92 -22.21
C LYS A 223 3.99 13.26 -21.00
N PHE A 224 4.51 13.99 -20.02
CA PHE A 224 3.72 14.37 -18.84
C PHE A 224 2.63 15.39 -19.19
N PHE A 225 2.89 16.31 -20.10
CA PHE A 225 1.88 17.25 -20.60
C PHE A 225 0.73 16.51 -21.30
N ILE A 226 1.04 15.59 -22.22
CA ILE A 226 0.04 14.74 -22.89
C ILE A 226 -0.78 13.95 -21.87
N LEU A 227 -0.14 13.41 -20.83
CA LEU A 227 -0.79 12.66 -19.77
C LEU A 227 -1.79 13.50 -18.97
N ILE A 228 -1.44 14.75 -18.64
CA ILE A 228 -2.34 15.70 -17.94
C ILE A 228 -3.55 16.01 -18.83
N VAL A 229 -3.31 16.32 -20.10
CA VAL A 229 -4.37 16.58 -21.09
C VAL A 229 -5.27 15.35 -21.23
N ALA A 230 -4.70 14.15 -21.29
CA ALA A 230 -5.47 12.90 -21.41
C ALA A 230 -6.40 12.67 -20.21
N VAL A 231 -5.95 12.95 -18.97
CA VAL A 231 -6.79 12.85 -17.76
C VAL A 231 -7.94 13.86 -17.79
N PHE A 232 -7.65 15.08 -18.23
CA PHE A 232 -8.64 16.15 -18.32
C PHE A 232 -9.79 15.77 -19.25
N PHE A 233 -9.51 15.13 -20.39
CA PHE A 233 -10.52 14.83 -21.40
C PHE A 233 -11.22 13.47 -21.24
N TYR A 234 -10.50 12.39 -20.93
CA TYR A 234 -11.06 11.04 -21.13
C TYR A 234 -10.55 9.98 -20.16
N VAL A 235 -9.28 10.04 -19.76
CA VAL A 235 -8.60 8.94 -19.08
C VAL A 235 -8.82 9.01 -17.57
N PRO A 236 -9.27 7.93 -16.90
CA PRO A 236 -9.34 7.90 -15.45
C PRO A 236 -7.94 8.00 -14.85
N TYR A 237 -7.78 8.80 -13.79
CA TYR A 237 -6.47 9.01 -13.18
C TYR A 237 -5.84 7.72 -12.62
N GLN A 238 -6.65 6.70 -12.27
CA GLN A 238 -6.18 5.38 -11.83
C GLN A 238 -5.39 4.65 -12.93
N LEU A 239 -5.80 4.82 -14.19
CA LEU A 239 -5.06 4.30 -15.34
C LEU A 239 -3.72 5.03 -15.46
N VAL A 240 -3.74 6.36 -15.33
CA VAL A 240 -2.52 7.18 -15.36
C VAL A 240 -1.56 6.80 -14.22
N PHE A 241 -2.06 6.63 -13.00
CA PHE A 241 -1.26 6.11 -11.88
C PHE A 241 -0.60 4.77 -12.19
N THR A 242 -1.33 3.86 -12.84
CA THR A 242 -0.82 2.55 -13.25
C THR A 242 0.31 2.69 -14.28
N LEU A 243 0.13 3.53 -15.30
CA LEU A 243 1.17 3.84 -16.30
C LEU A 243 2.41 4.50 -15.68
N LEU A 244 2.22 5.42 -14.74
CA LEU A 244 3.31 6.06 -14.00
C LEU A 244 4.07 5.06 -13.13
N THR A 245 3.37 4.13 -12.47
CA THR A 245 4.01 3.07 -11.68
C THR A 245 4.88 2.18 -12.55
N ILE A 246 4.38 1.78 -13.73
CA ILE A 246 5.14 0.99 -14.71
C ILE A 246 6.33 1.80 -15.24
N SER A 247 6.14 3.07 -15.61
CA SER A 247 7.22 3.94 -16.06
C SER A 247 8.29 4.13 -15.00
N HIS A 248 7.91 4.25 -13.73
CA HIS A 248 8.84 4.38 -12.61
C HIS A 248 9.60 3.07 -12.36
N LEU A 249 8.93 1.92 -12.49
CA LEU A 249 9.57 0.61 -12.42
C LEU A 249 10.70 0.48 -13.47
N PHE A 250 10.43 0.85 -14.72
CA PHE A 250 11.48 0.88 -15.76
C PHE A 250 12.61 1.86 -15.44
N TYR A 251 12.29 3.02 -14.88
CA TYR A 251 13.30 3.98 -14.45
C TYR A 251 14.19 3.43 -13.33
N VAL A 252 13.62 2.75 -12.33
CA VAL A 252 14.40 2.11 -11.26
C VAL A 252 15.31 1.00 -11.81
N ILE A 253 14.82 0.19 -12.75
CA ILE A 253 15.66 -0.81 -13.46
C ILE A 253 16.79 -0.12 -14.21
N PHE A 254 16.48 0.96 -14.94
CA PHE A 254 17.50 1.76 -15.63
C PHE A 254 18.53 2.36 -14.68
N LEU A 255 18.12 2.80 -13.48
CA LEU A 255 19.04 3.26 -12.45
C LEU A 255 19.97 2.13 -11.97
N PHE A 256 19.47 0.91 -11.81
CA PHE A 256 20.31 -0.25 -11.46
C PHE A 256 21.36 -0.52 -12.55
N ILE A 257 20.97 -0.40 -13.83
CA ILE A 257 21.87 -0.56 -14.99
C ILE A 257 22.84 0.61 -15.13
N SER A 258 22.45 1.83 -14.79
CA SER A 258 23.31 3.01 -14.92
C SER A 258 24.17 3.29 -13.70
N SER A 259 23.92 2.61 -12.58
CA SER A 259 24.62 2.87 -11.32
C SER A 259 26.11 2.52 -11.44
N SER A 260 26.95 3.55 -11.40
CA SER A 260 28.36 3.48 -10.99
C SER A 260 28.45 3.68 -9.48
N SER A 261 29.41 3.01 -8.84
CA SER A 261 29.62 2.82 -7.38
C SER A 261 29.74 4.08 -6.48
N LYS A 262 29.35 5.27 -6.95
CA LYS A 262 29.39 6.51 -6.17
C LYS A 262 28.29 6.56 -5.09
N ILE A 263 28.64 7.05 -3.90
CA ILE A 263 27.79 7.10 -2.70
C ILE A 263 26.49 7.90 -2.93
N ASN A 264 26.52 9.06 -3.61
CA ASN A 264 25.30 9.84 -3.89
C ASN A 264 24.29 9.12 -4.80
N ASN A 265 24.77 8.25 -5.70
CA ASN A 265 23.89 7.42 -6.51
C ASN A 265 23.17 6.38 -5.64
N LYS A 266 23.83 5.86 -4.60
CA LYS A 266 23.24 4.85 -3.69
C LYS A 266 22.02 5.39 -2.94
N ASN A 267 22.13 6.59 -2.34
CA ASN A 267 21.01 7.21 -1.62
C ASN A 267 19.80 7.43 -2.55
N THR A 268 20.05 7.93 -3.75
CA THR A 268 19.02 8.16 -4.77
C THR A 268 18.34 6.85 -5.17
N ILE A 269 19.11 5.78 -5.35
CA ILE A 269 18.60 4.46 -5.69
C ILE A 269 17.70 3.90 -4.58
N GLU A 270 18.14 3.92 -3.32
CA GLU A 270 17.35 3.39 -2.19
C GLU A 270 16.06 4.18 -1.96
N PHE A 271 16.11 5.50 -2.16
CA PHE A 271 14.93 6.35 -2.11
C PHE A 271 13.93 5.99 -3.22
N ASN A 272 14.41 5.86 -4.46
CA ASN A 272 13.57 5.46 -5.60
C ASN A 272 12.94 4.07 -5.43
N LYS A 273 13.67 3.10 -4.86
CA LYS A 273 13.14 1.76 -4.51
C LYS A 273 11.99 1.86 -3.50
N THR A 274 12.13 2.72 -2.49
CA THR A 274 11.12 2.89 -1.45
C THR A 274 9.84 3.53 -2.01
N VAL A 275 9.98 4.56 -2.86
CA VAL A 275 8.83 5.16 -3.55
C VAL A 275 8.16 4.15 -4.49
N LEU A 276 8.95 3.35 -5.23
CA LEU A 276 8.41 2.28 -6.07
C LEU A 276 7.63 1.24 -5.25
N LEU A 277 8.16 0.82 -4.10
CA LEU A 277 7.48 -0.11 -3.20
C LEU A 277 6.13 0.46 -2.73
N MET A 278 6.09 1.74 -2.38
CA MET A 278 4.84 2.43 -2.01
C MET A 278 3.84 2.45 -3.18
N MET A 279 4.28 2.82 -4.39
CA MET A 279 3.41 2.84 -5.59
C MET A 279 2.86 1.44 -5.92
N LEU A 280 3.70 0.41 -5.88
CA LEU A 280 3.29 -0.99 -6.12
C LEU A 280 2.28 -1.48 -5.08
N SER A 281 2.36 -1.03 -3.82
CA SER A 281 1.41 -1.42 -2.78
C SER A 281 0.01 -0.81 -2.94
N ILE A 282 -0.09 0.36 -3.60
CA ILE A 282 -1.36 1.03 -3.88
C ILE A 282 -2.00 0.51 -5.17
N LEU A 283 -1.20 -0.06 -6.07
CA LEU A 283 -1.64 -0.56 -7.37
C LEU A 283 -2.83 -1.54 -7.30
N PRO A 284 -2.91 -2.52 -6.37
CA PRO A 284 -4.05 -3.42 -6.23
C PRO A 284 -5.39 -2.71 -5.96
N ILE A 285 -5.36 -1.51 -5.37
CA ILE A 285 -6.56 -0.68 -5.13
C ILE A 285 -7.04 -0.06 -6.45
N CYS A 286 -6.12 0.28 -7.36
CA CYS A 286 -6.41 0.96 -8.62
C CYS A 286 -6.80 -0.01 -9.75
N ILE A 287 -6.19 -1.21 -9.79
CA ILE A 287 -6.38 -2.19 -10.88
C ILE A 287 -7.86 -2.52 -11.16
N PRO A 288 -8.74 -2.78 -10.17
CA PRO A 288 -10.13 -3.11 -10.44
C PRO A 288 -10.86 -2.03 -11.25
N ILE A 289 -10.57 -0.75 -10.97
CA ILE A 289 -11.15 0.39 -11.69
C ILE A 289 -10.63 0.43 -13.13
N VAL A 290 -9.33 0.20 -13.31
CA VAL A 290 -8.70 0.14 -14.64
C VAL A 290 -9.26 -1.01 -15.48
N VAL A 291 -9.44 -2.19 -14.89
CA VAL A 291 -9.99 -3.37 -15.59
C VAL A 291 -11.42 -3.10 -16.05
N VAL A 292 -12.27 -2.55 -15.18
CA VAL A 292 -13.67 -2.21 -15.53
C VAL A 292 -13.69 -1.13 -16.62
N PHE A 293 -12.80 -0.13 -16.54
CA PHE A 293 -12.68 0.90 -17.57
C PHE A 293 -12.29 0.30 -18.93
N LEU A 294 -11.25 -0.54 -18.98
CA LEU A 294 -10.78 -1.17 -20.23
C LEU A 294 -11.83 -2.11 -20.82
N HIS A 295 -12.55 -2.85 -19.99
CA HIS A 295 -13.67 -3.68 -20.42
C HIS A 295 -14.76 -2.84 -21.08
N ASN A 296 -15.18 -1.74 -20.44
CA ASN A 296 -16.22 -0.87 -21.00
C ASN A 296 -15.75 -0.14 -22.26
N PHE A 297 -14.47 0.25 -22.32
CA PHE A 297 -13.85 0.80 -23.52
C PHE A 297 -13.90 -0.18 -24.70
N ALA A 298 -13.63 -1.46 -24.44
CA ALA A 298 -13.67 -2.51 -25.46
C ALA A 298 -15.10 -2.84 -25.93
N VAL A 299 -16.09 -2.81 -25.02
CA VAL A 299 -17.48 -3.14 -25.34
C VAL A 299 -18.19 -1.97 -26.02
N ASN A 300 -18.13 -0.78 -25.45
CA ASN A 300 -18.82 0.42 -25.94
C ASN A 300 -17.96 1.66 -25.69
N TRP A 301 -17.04 1.96 -26.61
CA TRP A 301 -16.18 3.15 -26.52
C TRP A 301 -16.95 4.49 -26.41
N LYS A 302 -18.23 4.52 -26.85
CA LYS A 302 -19.13 5.68 -26.80
C LYS A 302 -19.78 5.92 -25.45
N THR A 303 -19.75 5.00 -24.48
CA THR A 303 -20.35 5.25 -23.17
C THR A 303 -19.36 6.05 -22.31
N PRO A 304 -19.58 7.35 -22.06
CA PRO A 304 -18.71 8.08 -21.17
C PRO A 304 -18.86 7.49 -19.77
N PHE A 305 -17.77 6.99 -19.21
CA PHE A 305 -17.72 6.77 -17.78
C PHE A 305 -17.87 8.15 -17.13
N ARG A 306 -18.81 8.30 -16.18
CA ARG A 306 -18.80 9.44 -15.23
C ARG A 306 -17.63 9.24 -14.26
N SER A 307 -16.42 9.20 -14.79
CA SER A 307 -15.18 9.30 -14.03
C SER A 307 -15.10 10.73 -13.54
N HIS A 308 -14.89 10.92 -12.26
CA HIS A 308 -14.60 12.25 -11.74
C HIS A 308 -13.24 12.66 -12.31
N HIS A 309 -13.23 13.45 -13.38
CA HIS A 309 -12.02 13.97 -14.03
C HIS A 309 -11.34 14.97 -13.08
N ASN A 310 -10.70 14.45 -12.05
CA ASN A 310 -10.03 15.25 -11.04
C ASN A 310 -8.53 15.23 -11.31
N VAL A 311 -8.07 16.16 -12.15
CA VAL A 311 -6.64 16.33 -12.46
C VAL A 311 -5.82 16.56 -11.17
N LEU A 312 -6.39 17.25 -10.18
CA LEU A 312 -5.75 17.48 -8.88
C LEU A 312 -5.47 16.16 -8.12
N ALA A 313 -6.25 15.11 -8.39
CA ALA A 313 -6.09 13.80 -7.76
C ALA A 313 -4.89 13.00 -8.30
N ILE A 314 -4.19 13.48 -9.32
CA ILE A 314 -3.04 12.78 -9.93
C ILE A 314 -1.86 13.69 -10.24
N PHE A 315 -2.08 15.00 -10.38
CA PHE A 315 -1.05 15.96 -10.72
C PHE A 315 0.18 15.89 -9.78
N PRO A 316 0.04 15.88 -8.44
CA PRO A 316 1.20 15.70 -7.56
C PRO A 316 2.00 14.41 -7.80
N ILE A 317 1.34 13.29 -8.11
CA ILE A 317 2.02 12.02 -8.44
C ILE A 317 2.75 12.13 -9.78
N ILE A 318 2.15 12.78 -10.79
CA ILE A 318 2.81 13.10 -12.06
C ILE A 318 4.07 13.91 -11.81
N SER A 319 3.97 14.98 -11.02
CA SER A 319 5.11 15.82 -10.65
C SER A 319 6.18 15.02 -9.90
N LEU A 320 5.80 14.15 -8.97
CA LEU A 320 6.76 13.32 -8.22
C LEU A 320 7.55 12.41 -9.15
N VAL A 321 6.87 11.69 -10.05
CA VAL A 321 7.56 10.79 -10.99
C VAL A 321 8.46 11.58 -11.95
N PHE A 322 8.04 12.76 -12.40
CA PHE A 322 8.91 13.66 -13.18
C PHE A 322 10.18 14.07 -12.40
N CYS A 323 10.02 14.48 -11.14
CA CYS A 323 11.13 14.86 -10.26
C CYS A 323 12.11 13.71 -10.06
N LEU A 324 11.59 12.52 -9.75
CA LEU A 324 12.39 11.30 -9.56
C LEU A 324 13.14 10.92 -10.83
N GLN A 325 12.50 10.96 -12.00
CA GLN A 325 13.13 10.63 -13.29
C GLN A 325 14.25 11.61 -13.68
N ASN A 326 14.19 12.85 -13.19
CA ASN A 326 15.25 13.85 -13.35
C ASN A 326 16.39 13.67 -12.34
N GLY A 327 16.31 12.66 -11.48
CA GLY A 327 17.34 12.34 -10.48
C GLY A 327 17.25 13.20 -9.23
N MET A 328 16.12 13.86 -8.97
CA MET A 328 15.93 14.62 -7.74
C MET A 328 15.64 13.69 -6.56
N MET A 329 16.17 14.05 -5.40
CA MET A 329 15.97 13.37 -4.13
C MET A 329 15.72 14.43 -3.05
N LEU A 330 15.06 14.04 -1.95
CA LEU A 330 14.92 14.89 -0.77
C LEU A 330 16.28 15.40 -0.29
N LYS A 331 16.33 16.69 0.07
CA LYS A 331 17.52 17.30 0.68
C LYS A 331 17.65 16.88 2.15
N GLN A 332 18.88 16.84 2.64
CA GLN A 332 19.18 16.54 4.04
C GLN A 332 18.92 17.78 4.92
N GLU A 333 17.67 18.18 5.07
CA GLU A 333 17.28 19.38 5.82
C GLU A 333 16.05 19.11 6.69
N LYS A 334 16.05 19.63 7.93
CA LYS A 334 14.94 19.48 8.89
C LYS A 334 13.94 20.64 8.79
N ASN A 335 13.56 20.98 7.57
CA ASN A 335 12.66 22.09 7.30
C ASN A 335 11.19 21.76 7.64
N PHE A 336 10.32 22.76 7.54
CA PHE A 336 8.87 22.57 7.65
C PHE A 336 8.36 21.45 6.72
N ASN A 337 8.88 21.37 5.50
CA ASN A 337 8.52 20.33 4.51
C ASN A 337 8.88 18.92 4.97
N PHE A 338 10.03 18.75 5.64
CA PHE A 338 10.42 17.48 6.25
C PHE A 338 9.44 17.08 7.34
N ARG A 339 9.10 18.01 8.24
CA ARG A 339 8.12 17.77 9.31
C ARG A 339 6.74 17.42 8.76
N SER A 340 6.30 18.11 7.70
CA SER A 340 5.05 17.83 6.99
C SER A 340 5.06 16.42 6.38
N THR A 341 6.15 16.02 5.71
CA THR A 341 6.28 14.67 5.13
C THR A 341 6.25 13.59 6.20
N CYS A 342 6.97 13.78 7.31
CA CYS A 342 6.95 12.86 8.44
C CYS A 342 5.55 12.74 9.08
N PHE A 343 4.87 13.87 9.28
CA PHE A 343 3.51 13.89 9.81
C PHE A 343 2.56 13.13 8.89
N LEU A 344 2.65 13.37 7.59
CA LEU A 344 1.77 12.72 6.63
C LEU A 344 2.03 11.21 6.51
N LEU A 345 3.28 10.75 6.54
CA LEU A 345 3.59 9.32 6.60
C LEU A 345 3.04 8.66 7.86
N ALA A 346 3.16 9.33 9.02
CA ALA A 346 2.55 8.85 10.26
C ALA A 346 1.02 8.81 10.15
N TYR A 347 0.41 9.81 9.50
CA TYR A 347 -1.03 9.84 9.26
C TYR A 347 -1.49 8.75 8.29
N ILE A 348 -0.76 8.46 7.20
CA ILE A 348 -1.06 7.35 6.28
C ILE A 348 -1.00 6.02 7.02
N CYS A 349 0.01 5.82 7.88
CA CYS A 349 0.11 4.64 8.72
C CYS A 349 -1.12 4.50 9.64
N PHE A 350 -1.43 5.55 10.40
CA PHE A 350 -2.59 5.59 11.29
C PHE A 350 -3.90 5.32 10.56
N PHE A 351 -4.13 6.03 9.45
CA PHE A 351 -5.32 5.89 8.62
C PHE A 351 -5.42 4.50 8.00
N GLY A 352 -4.32 3.97 7.45
CA GLY A 352 -4.29 2.65 6.81
C GLY A 352 -4.58 1.50 7.77
N ILE A 353 -4.16 1.61 9.03
CA ILE A 353 -4.46 0.66 10.11
C ILE A 353 -5.92 0.76 10.54
N LEU A 354 -6.41 1.97 10.85
CA LEU A 354 -7.72 2.12 11.51
C LEU A 354 -8.90 2.26 10.54
N PHE A 355 -8.75 3.03 9.46
CA PHE A 355 -9.85 3.37 8.55
C PHE A 355 -9.65 2.83 7.14
N GLY A 356 -8.45 2.32 6.83
CA GLY A 356 -8.05 1.88 5.51
C GLY A 356 -9.00 0.84 4.93
N VAL A 357 -9.40 -0.16 5.74
CA VAL A 357 -10.26 -1.26 5.27
C VAL A 357 -11.62 -0.77 4.76
N ARG A 358 -12.20 0.26 5.42
CA ARG A 358 -13.47 0.88 5.01
C ARG A 358 -13.28 1.80 3.82
N ASN A 359 -12.24 2.65 3.86
CA ASN A 359 -12.01 3.72 2.91
C ASN A 359 -10.71 3.49 2.12
N THR A 360 -10.59 2.33 1.46
CA THR A 360 -9.37 1.93 0.73
C THR A 360 -8.96 2.97 -0.31
N TYR A 361 -9.96 3.56 -0.97
CA TYR A 361 -9.77 4.54 -2.02
C TYR A 361 -9.15 5.85 -1.50
N PHE A 362 -9.35 6.22 -0.23
CA PHE A 362 -8.76 7.44 0.33
C PHE A 362 -7.24 7.33 0.53
N ILE A 363 -6.71 6.11 0.69
CA ILE A 363 -5.25 5.87 0.77
C ILE A 363 -4.53 6.40 -0.48
N TYR A 364 -5.15 6.24 -1.65
CA TYR A 364 -4.62 6.80 -2.89
C TYR A 364 -4.52 8.33 -2.82
N HIS A 365 -5.54 9.01 -2.28
CA HIS A 365 -5.51 10.47 -2.12
C HIS A 365 -4.47 10.93 -1.10
N LEU A 366 -4.26 10.18 -0.02
CA LEU A 366 -3.19 10.48 0.93
C LEU A 366 -1.80 10.30 0.31
N PHE A 367 -1.62 9.29 -0.53
CA PHE A 367 -0.39 9.14 -1.30
C PHE A 367 -0.20 10.29 -2.30
N ASN A 368 -1.27 10.78 -2.94
CA ASN A 368 -1.20 11.96 -3.79
C ASN A 368 -0.78 13.22 -3.01
N LEU A 369 -1.29 13.40 -1.78
CA LEU A 369 -0.83 14.47 -0.90
C LEU A 369 0.65 14.29 -0.50
N LEU A 370 1.09 13.05 -0.27
CA LEU A 370 2.49 12.73 0.04
C LEU A 370 3.41 13.04 -1.14
N ALA A 371 2.96 12.75 -2.35
CA ALA A 371 3.68 13.13 -3.55
C ALA A 371 3.89 14.65 -3.64
N CYS A 372 2.90 15.45 -3.26
CA CYS A 372 3.01 16.90 -3.17
C CYS A 372 4.11 17.32 -2.17
N THR A 373 4.05 16.83 -0.93
CA THR A 373 5.03 17.20 0.10
C THR A 373 6.45 16.75 -0.26
N LEU A 374 6.58 15.58 -0.89
CA LEU A 374 7.86 15.07 -1.39
C LEU A 374 8.42 15.95 -2.51
N CYS A 375 7.60 16.36 -3.48
CA CYS A 375 8.03 17.28 -4.54
C CYS A 375 8.56 18.59 -3.96
N ILE A 376 7.80 19.20 -3.05
CA ILE A 376 8.19 20.46 -2.41
C ILE A 376 9.48 20.29 -1.59
N GLY A 377 9.70 19.13 -0.96
CA GLY A 377 10.94 18.84 -0.23
C GLY A 377 12.17 18.54 -1.10
N MET A 378 12.00 18.36 -2.41
CA MET A 378 13.11 18.16 -3.35
C MET A 378 13.67 19.49 -3.91
N PHE A 379 12.81 20.51 -4.01
CA PHE A 379 13.20 21.88 -4.36
C PHE A 379 13.73 22.61 -3.13
#